data_AF-E3LNT1-F1
#
_entry.id   AF-E3LNT1-F1
#
_cell.length_a   1.000
_cell.length_b   1.000
_cell.length_c   1.000
_cell.angle_alpha   90.00
_cell.angle_beta   90.00
_cell.angle_gamma   90.00
#
_symmetry.space_group_name_H-M   'P 1'
#
loop_
_entity.id
_entity.type
_entity.pdbx_description
1 polymer ?
#
loop_
_entity_poly.entity_id
_entity_poly.type
_entity_poly.pdbx_seq_one_letter_code
_entity_poly.pdbx_strand_id
1 'polypeptide(L)'
;MSIYHYCRPTQHSIFNELMKDFGRMDRHLVPRGEGKTSSEIINTDEKFAVNLNVSQFKPDDLKINLDGRNLTIQGEQEVKNEHGYSKKSFSRVILLPEDVDFSAVSSNLSEDGKLSIEAPKKETIQGRSIPIQQATTEQKPSE
;
A
#
# COMPACT_ATOMS: atom_id res chain seq x y z
N MET A 1 23.13 -19.70 45.60
CA MET A 1 22.24 -20.79 45.15
C MET A 1 20.98 -20.17 44.58
N SER A 2 20.72 -20.46 43.30
CA SER A 2 19.60 -20.13 42.41
C SER A 2 18.63 -19.00 42.78
N ILE A 3 18.79 -17.86 42.08
CA ILE A 3 17.69 -16.94 41.78
C ILE A 3 17.14 -17.29 40.39
N TYR A 4 15.94 -17.85 40.36
CA TYR A 4 15.15 -18.03 39.15
C TYR A 4 14.81 -16.65 38.57
N HIS A 5 15.44 -16.28 37.45
CA HIS A 5 14.92 -15.21 36.61
C HIS A 5 13.89 -15.81 35.65
N TYR A 6 12.62 -15.67 35.98
CA TYR A 6 11.54 -15.80 35.01
C TYR A 6 11.63 -14.62 34.04
N CYS A 7 12.29 -14.82 32.89
CA CYS A 7 12.16 -13.90 31.77
C CYS A 7 10.96 -14.34 30.93
N ARG A 8 9.81 -13.67 31.11
CA ARG A 8 8.74 -13.66 30.11
C ARG A 8 9.06 -12.58 29.08
N PRO A 9 9.31 -12.88 27.80
CA PRO A 9 9.11 -11.89 26.75
C PRO A 9 7.61 -11.90 26.40
N THR A 10 6.89 -10.90 26.89
CA THR A 10 5.60 -10.51 26.32
C THR A 10 5.82 -9.95 24.92
N GLN A 11 5.11 -10.52 23.96
CA GLN A 11 4.83 -9.95 22.65
C GLN A 11 4.45 -8.47 22.79
N HIS A 12 5.27 -7.55 22.28
CA HIS A 12 4.80 -6.19 22.02
C HIS A 12 5.64 -5.44 20.97
N SER A 13 5.09 -5.43 19.75
CA SER A 13 4.95 -4.27 18.87
C SER A 13 6.07 -3.22 18.84
N ILE A 14 7.18 -3.59 18.22
CA ILE A 14 8.17 -2.65 17.62
C ILE A 14 7.58 -1.84 16.45
N PHE A 15 6.33 -2.12 16.06
CA PHE A 15 5.66 -1.48 14.92
C PHE A 15 4.98 -0.16 15.30
N ASN A 16 4.68 0.07 16.58
CA ASN A 16 4.00 1.30 17.04
C ASN A 16 4.95 2.47 17.35
N GLU A 17 6.25 2.25 17.53
CA GLU A 17 7.20 3.36 17.73
C GLU A 17 7.60 4.04 16.41
N LEU A 18 7.57 3.31 15.29
CA LEU A 18 7.88 3.87 13.96
C LEU A 18 6.69 4.66 13.37
N MET A 19 5.48 4.48 13.90
CA MET A 19 4.25 5.08 13.39
C MET A 19 3.81 6.34 14.17
N LYS A 20 4.53 6.74 15.22
CA LYS A 20 4.20 7.96 16.00
C LYS A 20 4.57 9.27 15.30
N ASP A 21 5.42 9.23 14.27
CA ASP A 21 5.78 10.40 13.47
C ASP A 21 4.82 10.64 12.29
N PHE A 22 3.84 9.77 12.05
CA PHE A 22 2.92 9.87 10.92
C PHE A 22 1.77 10.88 11.11
N GLY A 23 1.62 11.47 12.30
CA GLY A 23 0.49 12.32 12.66
C GLY A 23 0.69 13.84 12.50
N ARG A 24 1.92 14.32 12.28
CA ARG A 24 2.22 15.76 12.12
C ARG A 24 3.54 15.98 11.36
N MET A 25 3.51 16.09 10.04
CA MET A 25 4.47 16.95 9.32
C MET A 25 4.03 17.18 7.88
N ASP A 26 3.16 18.19 7.74
CA ASP A 26 3.09 19.03 6.56
C ASP A 26 4.51 19.59 6.27
N ARG A 27 4.96 19.43 5.01
CA ARG A 27 6.24 19.88 4.43
C ARG A 27 7.55 19.21 4.94
N HIS A 28 8.30 18.73 3.95
CA HIS A 28 9.75 18.52 3.96
C HIS A 28 10.32 17.43 4.88
N LEU A 29 10.29 16.18 4.43
CA LEU A 29 11.40 15.24 4.68
C LEU A 29 11.71 14.43 3.42
N VAL A 30 12.68 14.92 2.66
CA VAL A 30 13.36 14.17 1.60
C VAL A 30 14.33 13.20 2.30
N PRO A 31 14.24 11.87 2.09
CA PRO A 31 15.26 10.98 2.58
C PRO A 31 16.58 11.28 1.85
N ARG A 32 17.64 11.43 2.63
CA ARG A 32 19.03 11.62 2.20
C ARG A 32 19.49 10.39 1.40
N GLY A 33 19.33 10.50 0.08
CA GLY A 33 19.84 9.58 -0.94
C GLY A 33 19.64 10.26 -2.29
N GLU A 34 20.73 10.64 -2.95
CA GLU A 34 20.70 11.41 -4.20
C GLU A 34 20.21 10.55 -5.37
N GLY A 35 18.89 10.49 -5.49
CA GLY A 35 18.14 9.97 -6.62
C GLY A 35 16.75 10.60 -6.55
N LYS A 36 16.59 11.79 -7.14
CA LYS A 36 15.33 12.55 -7.09
C LYS A 36 14.30 11.87 -8.01
N THR A 37 13.71 10.77 -7.56
CA THR A 37 12.58 10.14 -8.26
C THR A 37 11.39 11.10 -8.17
N SER A 38 10.90 11.64 -9.28
CA SER A 38 9.70 12.47 -9.25
C SER A 38 8.50 11.56 -9.05
N SER A 39 7.64 11.85 -8.05
CA SER A 39 6.32 11.22 -7.96
C SER A 39 5.22 12.23 -8.16
N GLU A 40 4.17 11.77 -8.82
CA GLU A 40 2.90 12.45 -8.94
C GLU A 40 1.82 11.54 -8.33
N ILE A 41 0.92 12.12 -7.52
CA ILE A 41 -0.19 11.42 -6.89
C ILE A 41 -1.48 12.05 -7.41
N ILE A 42 -2.38 11.22 -7.91
CA ILE A 42 -3.67 11.60 -8.47
C ILE A 42 -4.74 10.91 -7.64
N ASN A 43 -5.69 11.68 -7.10
CA ASN A 43 -6.81 11.15 -6.33
C ASN A 43 -8.10 11.75 -6.90
N THR A 44 -8.84 10.95 -7.66
CA THR A 44 -10.14 11.31 -8.21
C THR A 44 -11.25 10.51 -7.51
N ASP A 45 -12.51 10.85 -7.79
CA ASP A 45 -13.67 10.11 -7.27
C ASP A 45 -13.76 8.67 -7.81
N GLU A 46 -13.06 8.38 -8.90
CA GLU A 46 -13.06 7.06 -9.55
C GLU A 46 -11.85 6.21 -9.16
N LYS A 47 -10.68 6.83 -9.00
CA LYS A 47 -9.43 6.10 -8.72
C LYS A 47 -8.38 6.91 -7.99
N PHE A 48 -7.50 6.19 -7.32
CA PHE A 48 -6.24 6.68 -6.79
C PHE A 48 -5.09 6.17 -7.66
N ALA A 49 -4.16 7.04 -8.06
CA ALA A 49 -3.00 6.68 -8.87
C ALA A 49 -1.71 7.32 -8.38
N VAL A 50 -0.61 6.59 -8.49
CA VAL A 50 0.75 7.05 -8.17
C VAL A 50 1.64 6.79 -9.37
N ASN A 51 2.24 7.85 -9.89
CA ASN A 51 3.23 7.79 -10.96
C ASN A 51 4.61 8.09 -10.39
N LEU A 52 5.62 7.26 -10.71
CA LEU A 52 6.99 7.41 -10.25
C LEU A 52 7.97 7.16 -11.39
N ASN A 53 8.94 8.06 -11.59
CA ASN A 53 10.07 7.76 -12.49
C ASN A 53 11.09 6.88 -11.74
N VAL A 54 11.27 5.65 -12.23
CA VAL A 54 12.18 4.62 -11.69
C VAL A 54 13.19 4.14 -12.72
N SER A 55 13.39 4.88 -13.82
CA SER A 55 14.34 4.56 -14.91
C SER A 55 15.79 4.27 -14.47
N GLN A 56 16.15 4.65 -13.25
CA GLN A 56 17.47 4.40 -12.66
C GLN A 56 17.61 3.00 -12.02
N PHE A 57 16.53 2.22 -12.00
CA PHE A 57 16.43 0.91 -11.38
C PHE A 57 15.97 -0.13 -12.41
N LYS A 58 16.47 -1.35 -12.31
CA LYS A 58 15.94 -2.47 -13.10
C LYS A 58 14.56 -2.90 -12.57
N PRO A 59 13.68 -3.44 -13.42
CA PRO A 59 12.39 -3.97 -12.97
C PRO A 59 12.50 -5.00 -11.84
N ASP A 60 13.50 -5.88 -11.91
CA ASP A 60 13.74 -6.93 -10.91
C ASP A 60 14.23 -6.39 -9.55
N ASP A 61 14.76 -5.17 -9.53
CA ASP A 61 15.26 -4.48 -8.34
C ASP A 61 14.17 -3.66 -7.63
N LEU A 62 12.94 -3.65 -8.18
CA LEU A 62 11.80 -2.93 -7.65
C LEU A 62 10.87 -3.85 -6.85
N LYS A 63 10.36 -3.35 -5.72
CA LYS A 63 9.41 -4.05 -4.87
C LYS A 63 8.25 -3.16 -4.49
N ILE A 64 7.04 -3.67 -4.64
CA ILE A 64 5.81 -3.03 -4.21
C ILE A 64 5.16 -3.94 -3.17
N ASN A 65 4.80 -3.36 -2.03
CA ASN A 65 4.10 -4.08 -0.97
C ASN A 65 2.90 -3.26 -0.50
N LEU A 66 1.78 -3.93 -0.25
CA LEU A 66 0.60 -3.32 0.33
C LEU A 66 0.27 -4.01 1.65
N ASP A 67 0.44 -3.28 2.75
CA ASP A 67 0.11 -3.75 4.09
C ASP A 67 -1.05 -2.91 4.66
N GLY A 68 -2.25 -3.48 4.65
CA GLY A 68 -3.48 -2.75 4.97
C GLY A 68 -3.69 -1.58 4.01
N ARG A 69 -3.42 -0.35 4.48
CA ARG A 69 -3.51 0.89 3.68
C ARG A 69 -2.16 1.45 3.28
N ASN A 70 -1.06 0.83 3.71
CA ASN A 70 0.28 1.36 3.50
C ASN A 70 0.87 0.75 2.23
N LEU A 71 0.88 1.53 1.15
CA LEU A 71 1.55 1.19 -0.10
C LEU A 71 3.02 1.57 0.02
N THR A 72 3.90 0.57 -0.01
CA THR A 72 5.36 0.73 0.08
C THR A 72 6.00 0.38 -1.25
N ILE A 73 6.78 1.31 -1.79
CA ILE A 73 7.51 1.17 -3.06
C ILE A 73 9.01 1.28 -2.74
N GLN A 74 9.77 0.25 -3.07
CA GLN A 74 11.19 0.16 -2.79
C GLN A 74 11.95 -0.16 -4.08
N GLY A 75 13.17 0.35 -4.17
CA GLY A 75 14.11 -0.07 -5.20
C GLY A 75 15.53 -0.05 -4.64
N GLU A 76 16.30 -1.09 -4.95
CA GLU A 76 17.69 -1.22 -4.49
C GLU A 76 18.53 -1.79 -5.63
N GLN A 77 19.52 -1.02 -6.08
CA GLN A 77 20.43 -1.45 -7.13
C GLN A 77 21.87 -1.28 -6.68
N GLU A 78 22.66 -2.35 -6.79
CA GLU A 78 24.10 -2.34 -6.58
C GLU A 78 24.81 -2.68 -7.90
N VAL A 79 25.73 -1.82 -8.32
CA VAL A 79 26.55 -2.00 -9.52
C VAL A 79 28.01 -2.05 -9.10
N LYS A 80 28.67 -3.20 -9.33
CA LYS A 80 30.11 -3.36 -9.13
C LYS A 80 30.84 -3.11 -10.45
N ASN A 81 31.82 -2.24 -10.41
CA ASN A 81 32.72 -1.91 -11.51
C ASN A 81 34.16 -2.25 -11.11
N GLU A 82 35.07 -2.26 -12.08
CA GLU A 82 36.50 -2.60 -11.88
C GLU A 82 37.20 -1.71 -10.85
N HIS A 83 36.69 -0.49 -10.60
CA HIS A 83 37.27 0.49 -9.68
C HIS A 83 36.41 0.79 -8.44
N GLY A 84 35.33 0.05 -8.17
CA GLY A 84 34.49 0.28 -6.99
C GLY A 84 33.06 -0.27 -7.10
N TYR A 85 32.20 0.11 -6.16
CA TYR A 85 30.78 -0.23 -6.20
C TYR A 85 29.92 1.03 -6.07
N SER A 86 28.79 1.07 -6.79
CA SER A 86 27.77 2.10 -6.67
C SER A 86 26.49 1.45 -6.16
N LYS A 87 25.90 2.01 -5.11
CA LYS A 87 24.63 1.55 -4.55
C LYS A 87 23.62 2.70 -4.60
N LYS A 88 22.45 2.42 -5.17
CA LYS A 88 21.30 3.33 -5.19
C LYS A 88 20.14 2.64 -4.50
N SER A 89 19.42 3.36 -3.67
CA SER A 89 18.23 2.83 -3.01
C SER A 89 17.18 3.91 -2.79
N PHE A 90 15.91 3.56 -2.91
CA PHE A 90 14.81 4.41 -2.49
C PHE A 90 13.74 3.59 -1.76
N SER A 91 12.99 4.26 -0.88
CA SER A 91 11.80 3.71 -0.24
C SER A 91 10.78 4.83 -0.11
N ARG A 92 9.55 4.58 -0.57
CA ARG A 92 8.41 5.49 -0.45
C ARG A 92 7.24 4.75 0.17
N VAL A 93 6.61 5.38 1.15
CA VAL A 93 5.41 4.88 1.78
C VAL A 93 4.31 5.89 1.51
N ILE A 94 3.19 5.40 0.98
CA ILE A 94 2.01 6.19 0.63
C ILE A 94 0.84 5.57 1.38
N LEU A 95 0.12 6.40 2.11
CA LEU A 95 -1.12 5.99 2.76
C LEU A 95 -2.25 6.05 1.73
N LEU A 96 -2.84 4.90 1.42
CA LEU A 96 -3.99 4.84 0.53
C LEU A 96 -5.25 5.38 1.26
N PRO A 97 -6.10 6.13 0.54
CA PRO A 97 -7.41 6.51 1.03
C PRO A 97 -8.29 5.30 1.43
N GLU A 98 -9.25 5.50 2.33
CA GLU A 98 -10.13 4.43 2.85
C GLU A 98 -11.15 3.90 1.84
N ASP A 99 -11.52 4.79 0.93
CA ASP A 99 -12.45 4.59 -0.16
C ASP A 99 -11.82 3.87 -1.36
N VAL A 100 -10.55 3.47 -1.29
CA VAL A 100 -9.89 2.65 -2.31
C VAL A 100 -10.20 1.16 -2.10
N ASP A 101 -10.40 0.44 -3.20
CA ASP A 101 -10.46 -1.02 -3.22
C ASP A 101 -9.03 -1.60 -3.31
N PHE A 102 -8.54 -2.10 -2.17
CA PHE A 102 -7.21 -2.69 -2.05
C PHE A 102 -7.04 -3.99 -2.85
N SER A 103 -8.14 -4.70 -3.13
CA SER A 103 -8.10 -5.96 -3.86
C SER A 103 -7.88 -5.79 -5.36
N ALA A 104 -8.22 -4.60 -5.89
CA ALA A 104 -8.12 -4.24 -7.29
C ALA A 104 -6.93 -3.31 -7.59
N VAL A 105 -5.95 -3.22 -6.68
CA VAL A 105 -4.71 -2.47 -6.92
C VAL A 105 -3.92 -3.14 -8.03
N SER A 106 -3.44 -2.33 -8.97
CA SER A 106 -2.63 -2.79 -10.09
C SER A 106 -1.39 -1.91 -10.27
N SER A 107 -0.32 -2.48 -10.82
CA SER A 107 0.91 -1.77 -11.12
C SER A 107 1.36 -2.06 -12.55
N ASN A 108 1.88 -1.05 -13.23
CA ASN A 108 2.44 -1.16 -14.57
C ASN A 108 3.76 -0.38 -14.64
N LEU A 109 4.77 -0.98 -15.26
CA LEU A 109 6.04 -0.33 -15.56
C LEU A 109 6.18 -0.19 -17.08
N SER A 110 6.31 1.03 -17.56
CA SER A 110 6.52 1.32 -18.98
C SER A 110 7.99 1.21 -19.37
N GLU A 111 8.26 1.08 -20.67
CA GLU A 111 9.62 0.94 -21.23
C GLU A 111 10.53 2.15 -20.96
N ASP A 112 9.95 3.34 -20.80
CA ASP A 112 10.65 4.57 -20.42
C ASP A 112 10.95 4.67 -18.90
N GLY A 113 10.61 3.63 -18.13
CA GLY A 113 10.92 3.54 -16.71
C GLY A 113 9.97 4.34 -15.83
N LYS A 114 8.71 4.53 -16.24
CA LYS A 114 7.65 5.12 -15.43
C LYS A 114 6.80 4.02 -14.79
N LEU A 115 6.83 3.95 -13.46
CA LEU A 115 5.98 3.08 -12.67
C LEU A 115 4.65 3.80 -12.40
N SER A 116 3.54 3.19 -12.84
CA SER A 116 2.17 3.60 -12.48
C SER A 116 1.57 2.57 -11.54
N ILE A 117 1.01 3.00 -10.42
CA ILE A 117 0.24 2.18 -9.49
C ILE A 117 -1.15 2.78 -9.41
N GLU A 118 -2.17 2.01 -9.76
CA GLU A 118 -3.56 2.45 -9.80
C GLU A 118 -4.43 1.59 -8.91
N ALA A 119 -5.36 2.22 -8.21
CA ALA A 119 -6.29 1.59 -7.31
C ALA A 119 -7.68 2.22 -7.47
N PRO A 120 -8.69 1.47 -7.90
CA PRO A 120 -10.03 2.02 -8.08
C PRO A 120 -10.67 2.35 -6.73
N LYS A 121 -11.63 3.26 -6.75
CA LYS A 121 -12.47 3.54 -5.58
C LYS A 121 -13.52 2.44 -5.41
N LYS A 122 -13.84 2.11 -4.17
CA LYS A 122 -14.92 1.18 -3.82
C LYS A 122 -16.22 1.75 -4.36
N GLU A 123 -16.95 0.95 -5.13
CA GLU A 123 -18.29 1.34 -5.54
C GLU A 123 -19.14 1.55 -4.28
N THR A 124 -19.69 2.75 -4.14
CA THR A 124 -20.70 3.02 -3.13
C THR A 124 -21.96 2.31 -3.57
N ILE A 125 -22.22 1.11 -3.05
CA ILE A 125 -23.46 0.39 -3.28
C ILE A 125 -24.60 1.28 -2.76
N GLN A 126 -25.27 1.99 -3.67
CA GLN A 126 -26.51 2.68 -3.33
C GLN A 126 -27.48 1.60 -2.88
N GLY A 127 -27.96 1.71 -1.63
CA GLY A 127 -28.70 0.65 -0.96
C GLY A 127 -29.80 0.06 -1.85
N ARG A 128 -29.85 -1.27 -1.94
CA ARG A 128 -30.88 -1.97 -2.72
C ARG A 128 -32.15 -2.17 -1.88
N SER A 129 -33.31 -1.91 -2.47
CA SER A 129 -34.60 -2.29 -1.87
C SER A 129 -34.74 -3.81 -1.91
N ILE A 130 -35.00 -4.42 -0.75
CA ILE A 130 -35.24 -5.87 -0.63
C ILE A 130 -36.76 -6.07 -0.54
N PRO A 131 -37.42 -6.63 -1.56
CA PRO A 131 -38.85 -6.87 -1.52
C PRO A 131 -39.18 -7.99 -0.51
N ILE A 132 -40.23 -7.79 0.27
CA ILE A 132 -40.75 -8.79 1.20
C ILE A 132 -41.65 -9.75 0.42
N GLN A 133 -41.29 -11.04 0.37
CA GLN A 133 -42.16 -12.08 -0.18
C GLN A 133 -43.16 -12.52 0.89
N GLN A 134 -44.46 -12.38 0.60
CA GLN A 134 -45.51 -12.91 1.48
C GLN A 134 -45.66 -14.41 1.23
N ALA A 135 -45.60 -15.20 2.30
CA ALA A 135 -45.88 -16.63 2.25
C ALA A 135 -47.39 -16.83 2.08
N THR A 136 -47.84 -17.22 0.88
CA THR A 136 -49.22 -17.63 0.64
C THR A 136 -49.47 -18.94 1.41
N THR A 137 -50.19 -18.86 2.53
CA THR A 137 -50.67 -20.06 3.21
C THR A 137 -51.91 -20.54 2.45
N GLU A 138 -51.69 -21.52 1.57
CA GLU A 138 -52.73 -22.16 0.77
C GLU A 138 -53.62 -23.00 1.71
N GLN A 139 -54.69 -22.39 2.21
CA GLN A 139 -55.75 -23.12 2.92
C GLN A 139 -56.55 -23.93 1.89
N LYS A 140 -56.23 -25.23 1.81
CA LYS A 140 -56.99 -26.25 1.08
C LYS A 140 -58.39 -26.39 1.70
N PRO A 141 -59.50 -26.12 0.98
CA PRO A 141 -60.83 -26.48 1.43
C PRO A 141 -61.21 -27.85 0.85
N SER A 142 -61.36 -28.85 1.70
CA SER A 142 -61.99 -30.15 1.41
C SER A 142 -62.10 -30.91 2.72
N GLU A 143 -63.22 -31.42 3.18
CA GLU A 143 -64.58 -31.60 2.68
C GLU A 143 -65.45 -31.87 3.91
#